data_AF-A0A6A3X513-F1
#
_entry.id   AF-A0A6A3X513-F1
#
_cell.length_a   1.000
_cell.length_b   1.000
_cell.length_c   1.000
_cell.angle_alpha   90.00
_cell.angle_beta   90.00
_cell.angle_gamma   90.00
#
_symmetry.space_group_name_H-M   'P 1'
#
loop_
_entity.id
_entity.type
_entity.pdbx_description
1 polymer ?
#
loop_
_entity_poly.entity_id
_entity_poly.type
_entity_poly.pdbx_seq_one_letter_code
_entity_poly.pdbx_strand_id
1 'polypeptide(L)'
;MTPQEALLEAATTDDGSWVYGPLNAYRDTPRSPLYLTDALVAAASGGCMASFDILLWEGIAAYHGPLYDLPEAICDTVVKATVGAAENGHLDIVEYVVKEVVDGDENDDSGRMVPPWSDIHLALEGAASNGHLDVVKFLTP
;
A
#
# COMPACT_ATOMS: atom_id res chain seq x y z
N MET A 1 9.37 18.23 -13.92
CA MET A 1 9.29 17.04 -13.06
C MET A 1 9.66 17.45 -11.66
N THR A 2 8.65 17.61 -10.81
CA THR A 2 8.86 17.80 -9.37
C THR A 2 9.25 16.46 -8.73
N PRO A 3 9.84 16.44 -7.52
CA PRO A 3 10.10 15.19 -6.80
C PRO A 3 8.84 14.34 -6.58
N GLN A 4 7.67 14.98 -6.53
CA GLN A 4 6.37 14.32 -6.38
C GLN A 4 5.95 13.59 -7.65
N GLU A 5 6.04 14.27 -8.81
CA GLU A 5 5.75 13.65 -10.11
C GLU A 5 6.69 12.47 -10.38
N ALA A 6 7.97 12.63 -10.02
CA ALA A 6 8.96 11.56 -10.14
C ALA A 6 8.65 10.36 -9.24
N LEU A 7 8.19 10.60 -7.99
CA LEU A 7 7.82 9.52 -7.07
C LEU A 7 6.58 8.76 -7.56
N LEU A 8 5.57 9.49 -8.05
CA LEU A 8 4.35 8.88 -8.58
C LEU A 8 4.65 8.05 -9.84
N GLU A 9 5.46 8.58 -10.75
CA GLU A 9 5.89 7.85 -11.94
C GLU A 9 6.67 6.59 -11.55
N ALA A 10 7.66 6.74 -10.66
CA ALA A 10 8.45 5.61 -10.16
C ALA A 10 7.61 4.55 -9.45
N ALA A 11 6.59 4.95 -8.72
CA ALA A 11 5.67 4.03 -8.04
C ALA A 11 4.92 3.13 -9.03
N THR A 12 4.62 3.65 -10.22
CA THR A 12 3.90 2.94 -11.29
C THR A 12 4.82 2.23 -12.29
N THR A 13 6.14 2.37 -12.16
CA THR A 13 7.10 1.64 -13.00
C THR A 13 7.45 0.28 -12.43
N ASP A 14 7.68 -0.69 -13.32
CA ASP A 14 8.07 -2.08 -12.99
C ASP A 14 9.48 -2.19 -12.37
N ASP A 15 10.25 -1.08 -12.33
CA ASP A 15 11.58 -1.02 -11.71
C ASP A 15 11.52 -0.31 -10.35
N GLY A 16 11.32 -1.10 -9.29
CA GLY A 16 11.27 -0.60 -7.91
C GLY A 16 12.56 0.11 -7.44
N SER A 17 13.69 -0.08 -8.13
CA SER A 17 14.95 0.61 -7.81
C SER A 17 14.83 2.12 -8.04
N TRP A 18 13.94 2.53 -8.95
CA TRP A 18 13.77 3.93 -9.31
C TRP A 18 13.03 4.73 -8.24
N VAL A 19 12.31 4.05 -7.32
CA VAL A 19 11.58 4.68 -6.20
C VAL A 19 12.54 5.28 -5.16
N TYR A 20 13.72 4.70 -4.94
CA TYR A 20 14.66 5.16 -3.91
C TYR A 20 15.16 6.60 -4.12
N GLY A 21 15.37 7.01 -5.37
CA GLY A 21 15.86 8.36 -5.68
C GLY A 21 14.87 9.44 -5.23
N PRO A 22 13.62 9.42 -5.73
CA PRO A 22 12.56 10.32 -5.30
C PRO A 22 12.22 10.16 -3.81
N LEU A 23 12.21 8.93 -3.26
CA LEU A 23 11.93 8.67 -1.85
C LEU A 23 12.97 9.31 -0.92
N ASN A 24 14.26 9.18 -1.21
CA ASN A 24 15.30 9.84 -0.42
C ASN A 24 15.24 11.37 -0.54
N ALA A 25 15.01 11.89 -1.75
CA ALA A 25 14.80 13.33 -1.94
C ALA A 25 13.61 13.85 -1.11
N TYR A 26 12.62 12.99 -0.87
CA TYR A 26 11.46 13.29 -0.04
C TYR A 26 11.79 13.35 1.45
N ARG A 27 12.66 12.46 1.95
CA ARG A 27 13.12 12.44 3.37
C ARG A 27 13.75 13.75 3.82
N ASP A 28 14.34 14.49 2.88
CA ASP A 28 14.99 15.78 3.13
C ASP A 28 14.00 16.98 3.11
N THR A 29 12.71 16.76 2.81
CA THR A 29 11.72 17.85 2.70
C THR A 29 10.84 18.01 3.95
N PRO A 30 10.60 19.26 4.42
CA PRO A 30 9.76 19.52 5.58
C PRO A 30 8.26 19.56 5.22
N ARG A 31 7.59 18.39 5.34
CA ARG A 31 6.11 18.12 5.23
C ARG A 31 5.58 17.99 3.78
N SER A 32 4.71 17.03 3.42
CA SER A 32 3.56 16.43 4.13
C SER A 32 3.24 15.00 3.65
N PRO A 33 2.85 14.06 4.52
CA PRO A 33 2.70 12.62 4.22
C PRO A 33 1.71 12.23 3.10
N LEU A 34 0.87 13.17 2.65
CA LEU A 34 -0.16 12.96 1.62
C LEU A 34 0.38 12.49 0.25
N TYR A 35 1.63 12.83 -0.09
CA TYR A 35 2.18 12.45 -1.39
C TYR A 35 2.73 11.02 -1.42
N LEU A 36 3.20 10.55 -0.27
CA LEU A 36 3.68 9.18 -0.11
C LEU A 36 2.50 8.20 -0.16
N THR A 37 1.38 8.62 0.42
CA THR A 37 0.12 7.87 0.38
C THR A 37 -0.45 7.77 -1.05
N ASP A 38 -0.36 8.84 -1.86
CA ASP A 38 -0.78 8.81 -3.26
C ASP A 38 0.10 7.87 -4.10
N ALA A 39 1.42 7.90 -3.89
CA ALA A 39 2.36 6.99 -4.55
C ALA A 39 2.09 5.52 -4.17
N LEU A 40 1.77 5.24 -2.90
CA LEU A 40 1.42 3.89 -2.45
C LEU A 40 0.17 3.37 -3.18
N VAL A 41 -0.89 4.19 -3.26
CA VAL A 41 -2.13 3.83 -3.97
C VAL A 41 -1.85 3.59 -5.45
N ALA A 42 -1.01 4.41 -6.08
CA ALA A 42 -0.65 4.25 -7.49
C ALA A 42 0.17 2.97 -7.73
N ALA A 43 1.12 2.65 -6.87
CA ALA A 43 1.88 1.40 -6.93
C ALA A 43 0.95 0.18 -6.82
N ALA A 44 0.01 0.22 -5.87
CA ALA A 44 -0.95 -0.85 -5.68
C ALA A 44 -1.90 -1.03 -6.87
N SER A 45 -2.42 0.08 -7.39
CA SER A 45 -3.32 0.10 -8.55
C SER A 45 -2.61 -0.34 -9.84
N GLY A 46 -1.30 -0.10 -9.95
CA GLY A 46 -0.47 -0.52 -11.07
C GLY A 46 0.15 -1.91 -10.92
N GLY A 47 -0.07 -2.60 -9.80
CA GLY A 47 0.48 -3.93 -9.56
C GLY A 47 1.98 -3.97 -9.24
N CYS A 48 2.58 -2.83 -8.90
CA CYS A 48 4.01 -2.72 -8.67
C CYS A 48 4.35 -3.11 -7.22
N MET A 49 4.38 -4.41 -6.92
CA MET A 49 4.63 -4.94 -5.57
C MET A 49 5.96 -4.41 -4.96
N ALA A 50 7.03 -4.33 -5.75
CA ALA A 50 8.32 -3.82 -5.27
C ALA A 50 8.23 -2.37 -4.80
N SER A 51 7.57 -1.52 -5.59
CA SER A 51 7.33 -0.12 -5.24
C SER A 51 6.41 0.00 -4.03
N PHE A 52 5.36 -0.83 -3.97
CA PHE A 52 4.43 -0.88 -2.85
C PHE A 52 5.14 -1.22 -1.52
N ASP A 53 5.94 -2.28 -1.50
CA ASP A 53 6.71 -2.72 -0.34
C ASP A 53 7.66 -1.64 0.19
N ILE A 54 8.43 -1.04 -0.72
CA ILE A 54 9.37 0.05 -0.40
C ILE A 54 8.62 1.25 0.16
N LEU A 55 7.52 1.69 -0.47
CA LEU A 55 6.76 2.85 -0.01
C LEU A 55 6.11 2.61 1.36
N LEU A 56 5.67 1.38 1.63
CA LEU A 56 5.06 1.00 2.90
C LEU A 56 6.09 0.98 4.04
N TRP A 57 7.21 0.27 3.88
CA TRP A 57 8.19 0.08 4.94
C TRP A 57 9.23 1.20 5.03
N GLU A 58 9.88 1.54 3.93
CA GLU A 58 10.95 2.54 3.89
C GLU A 58 10.41 3.97 3.81
N GLY A 59 9.14 4.13 3.40
CA GLY A 59 8.44 5.40 3.40
C GLY A 59 7.59 5.60 4.66
N ILE A 60 6.44 4.92 4.71
CA ILE A 60 5.38 5.20 5.67
C ILE A 60 5.80 4.77 7.08
N ALA A 61 6.25 3.53 7.25
CA ALA A 61 6.69 3.03 8.56
C ALA A 61 7.92 3.80 9.07
N ALA A 62 8.89 4.09 8.19
CA ALA A 62 10.06 4.89 8.55
C ALA A 62 9.72 6.31 9.04
N TYR A 63 8.62 6.91 8.53
CA TYR A 63 8.21 8.27 8.89
C TYR A 63 7.28 8.32 10.11
N HIS A 64 6.28 7.43 10.16
CA HIS A 64 5.24 7.43 11.20
C HIS A 64 5.57 6.55 12.39
N GLY A 65 6.59 5.69 12.29
CA GLY A 65 6.87 4.67 13.27
C GLY A 65 6.25 3.33 12.88
N PRO A 66 6.26 2.36 13.79
CA PRO A 66 5.87 1.00 13.46
C PRO A 66 4.41 0.93 13.00
N LEU A 67 4.15 0.00 12.07
CA LEU A 67 2.90 -0.13 11.35
C LEU A 67 1.68 -0.29 12.29
N TYR A 68 1.85 -0.89 13.46
CA TYR A 68 0.78 -1.06 14.46
C TYR A 68 0.31 0.22 15.17
N ASP A 69 1.06 1.33 15.11
CA ASP A 69 0.71 2.61 15.76
C ASP A 69 0.51 3.72 14.71
N LEU A 70 0.11 3.33 13.49
CA LEU A 70 -0.13 4.29 12.42
C LEU A 70 -1.37 5.15 12.69
N PRO A 71 -1.34 6.44 12.29
CA PRO A 71 -2.51 7.28 12.35
C PRO A 71 -3.60 6.77 11.40
N GLU A 72 -4.87 6.94 11.78
CA GLU A 72 -6.07 6.50 11.03
C GLU A 72 -6.05 6.91 9.55
N ALA A 73 -5.52 8.10 9.22
CA ALA A 73 -5.39 8.58 7.85
C ALA A 73 -4.47 7.71 6.95
N ILE A 74 -3.46 7.07 7.55
CA ILE A 74 -2.57 6.16 6.85
C ILE A 74 -3.24 4.79 6.69
N CYS A 75 -3.97 4.31 7.69
CA CYS A 75 -4.76 3.09 7.57
C CYS A 75 -5.78 3.20 6.43
N ASP A 76 -6.50 4.32 6.32
CA ASP A 76 -7.42 4.62 5.21
C ASP A 76 -6.69 4.62 3.85
N THR A 77 -5.44 5.08 3.80
CA THR A 77 -4.62 4.99 2.59
C THR A 77 -4.31 3.54 2.21
N VAL A 78 -3.85 2.72 3.17
CA VAL A 78 -3.51 1.32 2.89
C VAL A 78 -4.75 0.55 2.43
N VAL A 79 -5.92 0.84 3.02
CA VAL A 79 -7.21 0.34 2.54
C VAL A 79 -7.45 0.76 1.10
N LYS A 80 -7.34 2.06 0.76
CA LYS A 80 -7.51 2.56 -0.61
C LYS A 80 -6.55 1.90 -1.61
N ALA A 81 -5.29 1.71 -1.21
CA ALA A 81 -4.30 1.03 -2.04
C ALA A 81 -4.72 -0.43 -2.29
N THR A 82 -5.19 -1.12 -1.26
CA THR A 82 -5.71 -2.50 -1.36
C THR A 82 -6.94 -2.58 -2.26
N VAL A 83 -7.86 -1.61 -2.17
CA VAL A 83 -9.03 -1.51 -3.05
C VAL A 83 -8.57 -1.33 -4.50
N GLY A 84 -7.62 -0.43 -4.77
CA GLY A 84 -7.07 -0.22 -6.11
C GLY A 84 -6.40 -1.47 -6.67
N ALA A 85 -5.64 -2.21 -5.85
CA ALA A 85 -5.06 -3.50 -6.24
C ALA A 85 -6.16 -4.53 -6.57
N ALA A 86 -7.19 -4.64 -5.74
CA ALA A 86 -8.29 -5.58 -5.93
C ALA A 86 -9.14 -5.26 -7.17
N GLU A 87 -9.42 -3.98 -7.42
CA GLU A 87 -10.12 -3.50 -8.62
C GLU A 87 -9.35 -3.82 -9.90
N ASN A 88 -8.02 -3.90 -9.86
CA ASN A 88 -7.19 -4.22 -11.03
C ASN A 88 -6.74 -5.70 -11.07
N GLY A 89 -7.11 -6.50 -10.07
CA GLY A 89 -6.80 -7.94 -10.01
C GLY A 89 -5.38 -8.26 -9.56
N HIS A 90 -4.71 -7.35 -8.86
CA HIS A 90 -3.38 -7.55 -8.29
C HIS A 90 -3.49 -8.32 -6.97
N LEU A 91 -3.77 -9.62 -7.06
CA LEU A 91 -3.94 -10.53 -5.93
C LEU A 91 -2.71 -10.57 -5.01
N ASP A 92 -1.51 -10.48 -5.58
CA ASP A 92 -0.25 -10.48 -4.84
C ASP A 92 -0.17 -9.38 -3.78
N ILE A 93 -0.58 -8.15 -4.14
CA ILE A 93 -0.64 -7.01 -3.20
C ILE A 93 -1.76 -7.20 -2.18
N VAL A 94 -2.94 -7.68 -2.60
CA VAL A 94 -4.06 -7.92 -1.68
C VAL A 94 -3.69 -8.99 -0.64
N GLU A 95 -3.09 -10.09 -1.08
CA GLU A 95 -2.63 -11.18 -0.23
C GLU A 95 -1.53 -10.69 0.73
N TYR A 96 -0.58 -9.90 0.23
CA TYR A 96 0.47 -9.31 1.04
C TYR A 96 -0.10 -8.42 2.15
N VAL A 97 -1.03 -7.52 1.85
CA VAL A 97 -1.66 -6.67 2.86
C VAL A 97 -2.45 -7.52 3.86
N VAL A 98 -3.26 -8.48 3.41
CA VAL A 98 -4.02 -9.31 4.37
C VAL A 98 -3.09 -10.11 5.29
N LYS A 99 -1.99 -10.67 4.78
CA LYS A 99 -1.08 -11.49 5.60
C LYS A 99 -0.14 -10.69 6.48
N GLU A 100 0.52 -9.68 5.94
CA GLU A 100 1.60 -8.96 6.62
C GLU A 100 1.07 -7.77 7.43
N VAL A 101 0.00 -7.13 6.95
CA VAL A 101 -0.58 -5.95 7.59
C VAL A 101 -1.69 -6.39 8.55
N VAL A 102 -2.66 -7.22 8.11
CA VAL A 102 -3.87 -7.54 8.89
C VAL A 102 -3.70 -8.74 9.82
N ASP A 103 -3.22 -9.87 9.29
CA ASP A 103 -3.01 -11.13 10.02
C ASP A 103 -1.59 -11.28 10.59
N GLY A 104 -0.77 -10.22 10.52
CA GLY A 104 0.61 -10.21 10.99
C GLY A 104 0.76 -10.79 12.41
N ASP A 105 1.69 -11.72 12.55
CA ASP A 105 1.90 -12.52 13.77
C ASP A 105 2.18 -11.63 14.99
N GLU A 106 1.63 -12.01 16.15
CA GLU A 106 1.89 -11.36 17.45
C GLU A 106 3.35 -11.46 17.90
N ASN A 107 4.12 -12.33 17.25
CA ASN A 107 5.50 -12.68 17.60
C ASN A 107 6.55 -12.01 16.70
N ASP A 108 6.15 -11.24 15.70
CA ASP A 108 7.07 -10.45 14.87
C ASP A 108 6.99 -8.98 15.31
N ASP A 109 8.14 -8.31 15.49
CA ASP A 109 8.25 -6.93 16.00
C ASP A 109 7.54 -5.87 15.10
N SER A 110 6.93 -6.32 14.00
CA SER A 110 6.20 -5.53 13.01
C SER A 110 4.81 -5.09 13.47
N GLY A 111 4.16 -5.86 14.37
CA GLY A 111 2.88 -5.58 15.02
C GLY A 111 1.68 -5.39 14.07
N ARG A 112 0.51 -5.87 14.51
CA ARG A 112 -0.74 -5.79 13.75
C ARG A 112 -1.08 -4.37 13.33
N MET A 113 -1.07 -4.10 12.04
CA MET A 113 -1.94 -3.08 11.49
C MET A 113 -3.35 -3.62 11.55
N VAL A 114 -4.22 -2.93 12.26
CA VAL A 114 -5.65 -3.23 12.17
C VAL A 114 -6.28 -2.12 11.33
N PRO A 115 -6.12 -2.09 9.99
CA PRO A 115 -7.21 -1.50 9.23
C PRO A 115 -8.43 -2.35 9.59
N PRO A 116 -9.53 -1.75 10.06
CA PRO A 116 -10.66 -2.54 10.46
C PRO A 116 -11.05 -3.40 9.26
N TRP A 117 -11.08 -4.72 9.44
CA TRP A 117 -11.57 -5.69 8.45
C TRP A 117 -12.91 -5.24 7.82
N SER A 118 -13.65 -4.38 8.54
CA SER A 118 -14.75 -3.58 8.06
C SER A 118 -14.56 -2.98 6.67
N ASP A 119 -13.37 -2.53 6.25
CA ASP A 119 -13.16 -1.85 4.96
C ASP A 119 -12.63 -2.76 3.84
N ILE A 120 -12.25 -4.01 4.15
CA ILE A 120 -11.89 -5.04 3.15
C ILE A 120 -13.09 -5.39 2.25
N HIS A 121 -14.33 -5.12 2.71
CA HIS A 121 -15.52 -5.27 1.86
C HIS A 121 -15.44 -4.42 0.58
N LEU A 122 -14.77 -3.26 0.61
CA LEU A 122 -14.59 -2.40 -0.57
C LEU A 122 -13.69 -3.08 -1.61
N ALA A 123 -12.63 -3.75 -1.15
CA ALA A 123 -11.73 -4.50 -2.02
C ALA A 123 -12.46 -5.69 -2.67
N LEU A 124 -13.32 -6.37 -1.89
CA LEU A 124 -14.18 -7.44 -2.39
C LEU A 124 -15.18 -6.93 -3.44
N GLU A 125 -15.84 -5.80 -3.19
CA GLU A 125 -16.80 -5.19 -4.13
C GLU A 125 -16.10 -4.76 -5.43
N GLY A 126 -14.94 -4.12 -5.33
CA GLY A 126 -14.14 -3.70 -6.48
C GLY A 126 -13.69 -4.89 -7.34
N ALA A 127 -13.12 -5.91 -6.71
CA ALA A 127 -12.73 -7.15 -7.40
C ALA A 127 -13.93 -7.86 -8.04
N ALA A 128 -15.07 -7.96 -7.33
CA ALA A 128 -16.27 -8.59 -7.85
C ALA A 128 -16.87 -7.83 -9.03
N SER A 129 -16.89 -6.50 -8.96
CA SER A 129 -17.42 -5.64 -10.03
C SER A 129 -16.59 -5.71 -11.30
N ASN A 130 -15.27 -5.88 -11.17
CA ASN A 130 -14.34 -5.98 -12.30
C ASN A 130 -14.06 -7.43 -12.75
N GLY A 131 -14.59 -8.43 -12.05
CA GLY A 131 -14.50 -9.84 -12.44
C GLY A 131 -13.19 -10.54 -12.03
N HIS A 132 -12.45 -9.98 -11.07
CA HIS A 132 -11.24 -10.57 -10.49
C HIS A 132 -11.60 -11.67 -9.48
N LEU A 133 -12.06 -12.81 -9.99
CA LEU A 133 -12.57 -13.93 -9.20
C LEU A 133 -11.52 -14.55 -8.26
N ASP A 134 -10.25 -14.45 -8.59
CA ASP A 134 -9.11 -14.88 -7.77
C ASP A 134 -8.99 -14.06 -6.48
N VAL A 135 -9.08 -12.73 -6.60
CA VAL A 135 -9.13 -11.82 -5.44
C VAL A 135 -10.38 -12.05 -4.61
N VAL A 136 -11.55 -12.18 -5.24
CA VAL A 136 -12.81 -12.49 -4.54
C VAL A 136 -12.69 -13.77 -3.73
N LYS A 137 -12.19 -14.86 -4.33
CA LYS A 137 -12.02 -16.15 -3.65
C LYS A 137 -11.05 -16.10 -2.48
N PHE A 138 -10.04 -15.23 -2.53
CA PHE A 138 -9.11 -15.06 -1.42
C PHE A 138 -9.78 -14.30 -0.26
N LEU A 139 -10.53 -13.23 -0.57
CA LEU A 139 -11.20 -12.40 0.43
C LEU A 139 -12.49 -13.03 1.00
N THR A 140 -13.09 -14.00 0.31
CA THR A 140 -14.24 -14.77 0.80
C THR A 140 -13.78 -16.13 1.34
N PRO A 141 -13.87 -16.41 2.65
CA PRO A 141 -13.61 -17.74 3.20
C PRO A 141 -14.63 -18.80 2.78
#